data_AF-A0A7W7HBN7-F1
#
_entry.id   AF-A0A7W7HBN7-F1
#
_cell.length_a   1.000
_cell.length_b   1.000
_cell.length_c   1.000
_cell.angle_alpha   90.00
_cell.angle_beta   90.00
_cell.angle_gamma   90.00
#
_symmetry.space_group_name_H-M   'P 1'
#
loop_
_entity.id
_entity.type
_entity.pdbx_description
1 polymer ?
#
loop_
_entity_poly.entity_id
_entity_poly.type
_entity_poly.pdbx_seq_one_letter_code
_entity_poly.pdbx_strand_id
1 'polypeptide(L)'
;MSRRTWLTRAGVALLSTTAAAGAFAGPAQAASTGVAYLEFDSDGPKVVYTAGSGKTNAVVVSGNSGVITINDRVTVKAGKGCSAVKGDKTRVRCTDPKPIAKVRVGLGSGNDSVVNKSGLRLHAWGGSGNDRLTGGAAGDELYGNAGADRLYGLGGDDRLSGDDGNDVIYGSTGNDFIEGGKGNDREYGGAGNDVHAQGRDTKSADADLVNGGAGVDEVSYFHRRKAVTADSDASRRDDGRKGEGDTLTGIEDFTGGWGDDRLTGDNGPNLLQGQNGNDILVGGGGDDWFRDTYGGNDKFYGGTGDDRFDTGAGADLMLGGSGSDTVNYTHHSGPVTVDLDGVADDGGAGERDTVGADVEQIFGSAYNDVLTGNGGGNLIAGLEGDDTIRGAGGNDVTVGGAGLDKVYGEAGDDALSGGDVADGSADLLDGGDNATATGDNCVAGTLVNCEYSQPFSVPGLKEYGEL
;
A
#
# COMPACT_ATOMS: atom_id res chain seq x y z
N MET A 1 18.51 -19.30 -49.62
CA MET A 1 18.90 -20.67 -49.23
C MET A 1 19.08 -20.67 -47.71
N SER A 2 18.12 -21.17 -46.92
CA SER A 2 18.12 -22.53 -46.29
C SER A 2 19.36 -22.74 -45.39
N ARG A 3 19.33 -23.02 -44.06
CA ARG A 3 18.39 -23.79 -43.22
C ARG A 3 18.77 -23.68 -41.71
N ARG A 4 17.75 -23.61 -40.83
CA ARG A 4 17.46 -24.41 -39.59
C ARG A 4 18.50 -24.56 -38.44
N THR A 5 18.15 -24.06 -37.23
CA THR A 5 17.73 -24.76 -35.96
C THR A 5 18.86 -24.96 -34.93
N TRP A 6 18.78 -24.88 -33.58
CA TRP A 6 17.78 -25.07 -32.49
C TRP A 6 18.15 -24.12 -31.30
N LEU A 7 17.23 -23.48 -30.55
CA LEU A 7 16.46 -23.94 -29.37
C LEU A 7 17.29 -24.42 -28.16
N THR A 8 17.27 -23.63 -27.06
CA THR A 8 17.08 -24.13 -25.68
C THR A 8 16.41 -23.06 -24.81
N ARG A 9 15.22 -23.43 -24.31
CA ARG A 9 14.47 -22.80 -23.22
C ARG A 9 15.00 -23.29 -21.88
N ALA A 10 15.11 -22.38 -20.92
CA ALA A 10 14.95 -22.60 -19.49
C ALA A 10 14.30 -21.30 -18.98
N GLY A 11 13.13 -21.25 -18.33
CA GLY A 11 12.50 -22.22 -17.46
C GLY A 11 12.45 -21.62 -16.06
N VAL A 12 11.74 -20.50 -15.88
CA VAL A 12 11.41 -19.95 -14.56
C VAL A 12 9.89 -19.93 -14.45
N ALA A 13 9.40 -20.64 -13.45
CA ALA A 13 8.00 -20.94 -13.23
C ALA A 13 7.24 -19.69 -12.80
N LEU A 14 6.28 -19.25 -13.62
CA LEU A 14 5.13 -18.49 -13.13
C LEU A 14 4.37 -19.41 -12.18
N LEU A 15 4.35 -19.09 -10.87
CA LEU A 15 3.19 -19.40 -10.05
C LEU A 15 2.09 -18.40 -10.43
N SER A 16 1.48 -18.62 -11.58
CA SER A 16 0.09 -18.20 -11.74
C SER A 16 -0.72 -19.14 -10.87
N THR A 17 -1.26 -18.63 -9.77
CA THR A 17 -2.45 -19.23 -9.19
C THR A 17 -3.57 -19.04 -10.21
N THR A 18 -3.62 -19.94 -11.20
CA THR A 18 -4.89 -20.30 -11.81
C THR A 18 -5.79 -20.62 -10.63
N ALA A 19 -6.72 -19.72 -10.33
CA ALA A 19 -7.92 -20.11 -9.64
C ALA A 19 -8.36 -21.38 -10.36
N ALA A 20 -8.27 -22.51 -9.66
CA ALA A 20 -8.96 -23.67 -10.09
C ALA A 20 -10.43 -23.24 -10.05
N ALA A 21 -10.94 -22.78 -11.19
CA ALA A 21 -12.32 -23.00 -11.55
C ALA A 21 -12.47 -24.51 -11.49
N GLY A 22 -12.73 -25.01 -10.28
CA GLY A 22 -13.24 -26.33 -10.05
C GLY A 22 -14.54 -26.35 -10.83
N ALA A 23 -14.47 -26.78 -12.08
CA ALA A 23 -15.61 -27.15 -12.85
C ALA A 23 -16.28 -28.27 -12.06
N PHE A 24 -17.25 -27.89 -11.22
CA PHE A 24 -18.24 -28.82 -10.71
C PHE A 24 -19.00 -29.32 -11.93
N ALA A 25 -18.49 -30.37 -12.56
CA ALA A 25 -19.30 -31.24 -13.39
C ALA A 25 -20.26 -31.99 -12.44
N GLY A 26 -21.30 -31.28 -11.98
CA GLY A 26 -22.39 -31.86 -11.23
C GLY A 26 -23.25 -32.74 -12.15
N PRO A 27 -23.74 -33.90 -11.69
CA PRO A 27 -24.85 -34.56 -12.38
C PRO A 27 -26.14 -33.78 -12.11
N ALA A 28 -26.90 -33.56 -13.19
CA ALA A 28 -28.34 -33.28 -13.26
C ALA A 28 -28.89 -31.98 -12.62
N GLN A 29 -29.57 -31.21 -13.47
CA GLN A 29 -30.41 -30.07 -13.12
C GLN A 29 -31.50 -30.42 -12.08
N ALA A 30 -31.78 -29.42 -11.22
CA ALA A 30 -32.96 -29.21 -10.37
C ALA A 30 -33.05 -29.94 -9.02
N ALA A 31 -32.23 -29.50 -8.06
CA ALA A 31 -32.67 -29.47 -6.66
C ALA A 31 -33.06 -28.03 -6.29
N SER A 32 -34.35 -27.81 -6.00
CA SER A 32 -34.88 -26.55 -5.42
C SER A 32 -34.66 -26.46 -3.91
N THR A 33 -33.71 -27.23 -3.40
CA THR A 33 -33.48 -27.52 -1.98
C THR A 33 -32.00 -27.31 -1.73
N GLY A 34 -31.67 -26.45 -0.79
CA GLY A 34 -30.28 -26.24 -0.37
C GLY A 34 -29.72 -27.43 0.39
N VAL A 35 -28.40 -27.48 0.55
CA VAL A 35 -27.71 -28.55 1.27
C VAL A 35 -26.67 -27.93 2.20
N ALA A 36 -26.68 -28.35 3.47
CA ALA A 36 -25.70 -27.95 4.47
C ALA A 36 -24.94 -29.15 5.03
N TYR A 37 -23.62 -29.08 5.10
CA TYR A 37 -22.75 -30.17 5.57
C TYR A 37 -21.43 -29.64 6.16
N LEU A 38 -20.68 -30.50 6.86
CA LEU A 38 -19.34 -30.19 7.36
C LEU A 38 -18.25 -30.67 6.39
N GLU A 39 -17.26 -29.80 6.18
CA GLU A 39 -15.97 -30.11 5.55
C GLU A 39 -14.83 -29.83 6.53
N PHE A 40 -13.63 -30.32 6.21
CA PHE A 40 -12.43 -30.12 7.03
C PHE A 40 -11.30 -29.63 6.14
N ASP A 41 -10.59 -28.60 6.57
CA ASP A 41 -9.34 -28.14 5.98
C ASP A 41 -8.27 -27.96 7.06
N SER A 42 -7.16 -27.30 6.73
CA SER A 42 -6.07 -27.01 7.66
C SER A 42 -6.52 -26.20 8.87
N ASP A 43 -7.58 -25.40 8.74
CA ASP A 43 -8.01 -24.45 9.76
C ASP A 43 -9.04 -25.09 10.72
N GLY A 44 -9.59 -26.25 10.33
CA GLY A 44 -10.50 -27.04 11.14
C GLY A 44 -11.81 -27.39 10.43
N PRO A 45 -12.85 -27.76 11.19
CA PRO A 45 -14.19 -27.98 10.66
C PRO A 45 -14.77 -26.67 10.11
N LYS A 46 -15.41 -26.73 8.94
CA LYS A 46 -16.19 -25.63 8.37
C LYS A 46 -17.57 -26.11 7.94
N VAL A 47 -18.56 -25.25 8.09
CA VAL A 47 -19.91 -25.50 7.54
C VAL A 47 -19.95 -25.01 6.11
N VAL A 48 -20.41 -25.84 5.19
CA VAL A 48 -20.65 -25.48 3.80
C VAL A 48 -22.15 -25.52 3.53
N TYR A 49 -22.67 -24.43 2.99
CA TYR A 49 -24.02 -24.34 2.46
C TYR A 49 -23.99 -24.07 0.96
N THR A 50 -24.77 -24.85 0.21
CA THR A 50 -25.05 -24.60 -1.20
C THR A 50 -26.55 -24.44 -1.36
N ALA A 51 -26.96 -23.30 -1.90
CA ALA A 51 -28.35 -22.96 -2.10
C ALA A 51 -29.06 -23.82 -3.16
N GLY A 52 -30.38 -23.83 -3.09
CA GLY A 52 -31.21 -24.52 -4.06
C GLY A 52 -31.33 -23.70 -5.36
N SER A 53 -31.03 -24.31 -6.50
CA SER A 53 -31.13 -23.65 -7.81
C SER A 53 -32.56 -23.19 -8.16
N GLY A 54 -32.68 -22.05 -8.85
CA GLY A 54 -33.94 -21.53 -9.39
C GLY A 54 -34.94 -21.06 -8.33
N LYS A 55 -34.45 -20.66 -7.16
CA LYS A 55 -35.23 -20.12 -6.04
C LYS A 55 -34.54 -18.88 -5.49
N THR A 56 -35.32 -18.02 -4.85
CA THR A 56 -34.78 -16.94 -4.01
C THR A 56 -34.48 -17.48 -2.62
N ASN A 57 -33.20 -17.47 -2.26
CA ASN A 57 -32.66 -17.93 -1.00
C ASN A 57 -32.50 -16.73 -0.04
N ALA A 58 -32.77 -16.95 1.24
CA ALA A 58 -32.62 -15.96 2.29
C ALA A 58 -32.01 -16.63 3.51
N VAL A 59 -30.68 -16.75 3.47
CA VAL A 59 -29.89 -17.55 4.39
C VAL A 59 -29.56 -16.74 5.64
N VAL A 60 -29.80 -17.32 6.81
CA VAL A 60 -29.31 -16.80 8.08
C VAL A 60 -28.42 -17.86 8.71
N VAL A 61 -27.14 -17.51 8.87
CA VAL A 61 -26.16 -18.29 9.60
C VAL A 61 -26.20 -17.83 11.06
N SER A 62 -26.39 -18.74 12.01
CA SER A 62 -26.50 -18.39 13.43
C SER A 62 -25.87 -19.46 14.32
N GLY A 63 -25.60 -19.11 15.57
CA GLY A 63 -24.99 -20.01 16.55
C GLY A 63 -23.60 -19.54 16.95
N ASN A 64 -22.68 -20.48 17.15
CA ASN A 64 -21.30 -20.21 17.54
C ASN A 64 -20.38 -21.34 17.04
N SER A 65 -19.09 -21.29 17.39
CA SER A 65 -18.10 -22.29 16.98
C SER A 65 -18.44 -23.74 17.39
N GLY A 66 -19.25 -23.98 18.41
CA GLY A 66 -19.66 -25.35 18.76
C GLY A 66 -20.84 -25.86 17.94
N VAL A 67 -21.76 -24.96 17.57
CA VAL A 67 -23.02 -25.30 16.89
C VAL A 67 -23.40 -24.18 15.94
N ILE A 68 -23.47 -24.50 14.65
CA ILE A 68 -23.96 -23.59 13.62
C ILE A 68 -25.31 -24.07 13.13
N THR A 69 -26.25 -23.14 12.95
CA THR A 69 -27.54 -23.38 12.33
C THR A 69 -27.64 -22.57 11.05
N ILE A 70 -27.87 -23.26 9.94
CA ILE A 70 -28.24 -22.68 8.66
C ILE A 70 -29.76 -22.66 8.59
N ASN A 71 -30.33 -21.49 8.34
CA ASN A 71 -31.75 -21.29 8.10
C ASN A 71 -31.92 -20.63 6.73
N ASP A 72 -32.78 -21.16 5.87
CA ASP A 72 -33.12 -20.54 4.60
C ASP A 72 -34.64 -20.30 4.51
N ARG A 73 -35.10 -19.55 3.53
CA ARG A 73 -36.51 -19.52 3.11
C ARG A 73 -36.92 -20.79 2.36
N VAL A 74 -35.97 -21.47 1.71
CA VAL A 74 -36.23 -22.74 1.01
C VAL A 74 -35.97 -23.95 1.90
N THR A 75 -36.37 -25.13 1.44
CA THR A 75 -36.03 -26.38 2.15
C THR A 75 -34.51 -26.57 2.13
N VAL A 76 -33.95 -27.04 3.26
CA VAL A 76 -32.53 -27.36 3.40
C VAL A 76 -32.37 -28.83 3.82
N LYS A 77 -31.53 -29.57 3.09
CA LYS A 77 -31.15 -30.94 3.42
C LYS A 77 -29.89 -30.95 4.27
N ALA A 78 -29.92 -31.77 5.32
CA ALA A 78 -28.74 -32.05 6.12
C ALA A 78 -27.85 -33.09 5.42
N GLY A 79 -26.60 -32.74 5.17
CA GLY A 79 -25.54 -33.64 4.76
C GLY A 79 -24.68 -34.10 5.94
N LYS A 80 -23.46 -34.57 5.64
CA LYS A 80 -22.52 -35.12 6.63
C LYS A 80 -22.25 -34.10 7.74
N GLY A 81 -22.31 -34.54 9.00
CA GLY A 81 -22.00 -33.70 10.17
C GLY A 81 -23.09 -32.70 10.56
N CYS A 82 -24.23 -32.73 9.86
CA CYS A 82 -25.37 -31.88 10.16
C CYS A 82 -26.65 -32.71 10.35
N SER A 83 -27.65 -32.13 10.97
CA SER A 83 -28.95 -32.74 11.27
C SER A 83 -30.07 -31.74 11.03
N ALA A 84 -31.17 -32.21 10.42
CA ALA A 84 -32.36 -31.37 10.21
C ALA A 84 -33.01 -31.01 11.55
N VAL A 85 -33.54 -29.78 11.66
CA VAL A 85 -34.29 -29.37 12.85
C VAL A 85 -35.69 -29.98 12.79
N LYS A 86 -36.08 -30.70 13.85
CA LYS A 86 -37.37 -31.40 13.89
C LYS A 86 -38.52 -30.40 13.77
N GLY A 87 -39.39 -30.63 12.79
CA GLY A 87 -40.56 -29.78 12.53
C GLY A 87 -40.29 -28.58 11.64
N ASP A 88 -39.03 -28.34 11.25
CA ASP A 88 -38.64 -27.22 10.40
C ASP A 88 -37.71 -27.68 9.28
N LYS A 89 -38.27 -27.79 8.07
CA LYS A 89 -37.56 -28.25 6.87
C LYS A 89 -36.60 -27.20 6.30
N THR A 90 -36.63 -25.98 6.82
CA THR A 90 -35.81 -24.87 6.33
C THR A 90 -34.53 -24.70 7.14
N ARG A 91 -34.36 -25.50 8.21
CA ARG A 91 -33.27 -25.37 9.16
C ARG A 91 -32.46 -26.65 9.31
N VAL A 92 -31.15 -26.49 9.25
CA VAL A 92 -30.17 -27.55 9.51
C VAL A 92 -29.16 -27.08 10.55
N ARG A 93 -28.87 -27.96 11.51
CA ARG A 93 -27.87 -27.73 12.56
C ARG A 93 -26.63 -28.58 12.31
N CYS A 94 -25.46 -27.97 12.30
CA CYS A 94 -24.16 -28.58 12.12
C CYS A 94 -23.36 -28.48 13.42
N THR A 95 -22.72 -29.58 13.82
CA THR A 95 -21.99 -29.69 15.09
C THR A 95 -20.75 -30.54 14.90
N ASP A 96 -19.62 -30.10 15.44
CA ASP A 96 -18.38 -30.88 15.49
C ASP A 96 -17.79 -30.84 16.90
N PRO A 97 -17.11 -31.90 17.37
CA PRO A 97 -16.39 -31.86 18.64
C PRO A 97 -15.28 -30.80 18.70
N LYS A 98 -14.69 -30.45 17.54
CA LYS A 98 -13.76 -29.33 17.43
C LYS A 98 -14.53 -28.04 17.10
N PRO A 99 -14.04 -26.87 17.54
CA PRO A 99 -14.63 -25.60 17.15
C PRO A 99 -14.67 -25.45 15.63
N ILE A 100 -15.84 -25.13 15.09
CA ILE A 100 -16.06 -24.75 13.69
C ILE A 100 -15.36 -23.41 13.47
N ALA A 101 -14.47 -23.36 12.48
CA ALA A 101 -13.63 -22.21 12.19
C ALA A 101 -14.35 -21.15 11.34
N LYS A 102 -15.13 -21.59 10.35
CA LYS A 102 -15.77 -20.71 9.35
C LYS A 102 -17.02 -21.31 8.73
N VAL A 103 -17.78 -20.47 8.02
CA VAL A 103 -18.95 -20.86 7.24
C VAL A 103 -18.78 -20.43 5.79
N ARG A 104 -19.02 -21.35 4.85
CA ARG A 104 -19.02 -21.08 3.41
C ARG A 104 -20.44 -21.12 2.87
N VAL A 105 -20.84 -20.14 2.08
CA VAL A 105 -22.20 -20.00 1.53
C VAL A 105 -22.12 -19.70 0.03
N GLY A 106 -22.71 -20.54 -0.81
CA GLY A 106 -22.96 -20.22 -2.23
C GLY A 106 -24.45 -20.10 -2.51
N LEU A 107 -24.90 -18.93 -2.99
CA LEU A 107 -26.32 -18.62 -3.22
C LEU A 107 -26.78 -18.96 -4.66
N GLY A 108 -25.91 -18.76 -5.65
CA GLY A 108 -26.07 -19.34 -6.98
C GLY A 108 -26.80 -18.43 -7.96
N SER A 109 -28.10 -18.60 -8.15
CA SER A 109 -28.85 -17.85 -9.18
C SER A 109 -30.14 -17.28 -8.65
N GLY A 110 -30.40 -16.02 -8.99
CA GLY A 110 -31.52 -15.24 -8.50
C GLY A 110 -31.05 -14.22 -7.47
N ASN A 111 -31.94 -13.29 -7.12
CA ASN A 111 -31.65 -12.28 -6.12
C ASN A 111 -31.79 -12.90 -4.72
N ASP A 112 -30.68 -13.23 -4.11
CA ASP A 112 -30.56 -13.98 -2.88
C ASP A 112 -30.00 -13.12 -1.74
N SER A 113 -29.96 -13.69 -0.53
CA SER A 113 -29.32 -13.02 0.59
C SER A 113 -28.70 -13.98 1.59
N VAL A 114 -27.66 -13.51 2.28
CA VAL A 114 -27.08 -14.16 3.45
C VAL A 114 -26.83 -13.14 4.56
N VAL A 115 -27.10 -13.54 5.80
CA VAL A 115 -26.75 -12.77 7.00
C VAL A 115 -26.00 -13.67 7.99
N ASN A 116 -24.79 -13.28 8.37
CA ASN A 116 -24.01 -13.98 9.36
C ASN A 116 -24.22 -13.43 10.78
N LYS A 117 -24.78 -14.24 11.66
CA LYS A 117 -24.99 -13.95 13.08
C LYS A 117 -24.22 -14.91 13.99
N SER A 118 -23.26 -15.65 13.43
CA SER A 118 -22.52 -16.66 14.17
C SER A 118 -21.27 -16.13 14.88
N GLY A 119 -20.79 -14.95 14.47
CA GLY A 119 -19.49 -14.41 14.91
C GLY A 119 -18.28 -15.17 14.36
N LEU A 120 -18.47 -16.12 13.46
CA LEU A 120 -17.39 -16.79 12.73
C LEU A 120 -17.19 -16.13 11.38
N ARG A 121 -16.00 -16.29 10.78
CA ARG A 121 -15.74 -15.89 9.40
C ARG A 121 -16.73 -16.53 8.43
N LEU A 122 -17.36 -15.71 7.61
CA LEU A 122 -18.18 -16.04 6.45
C LEU A 122 -17.33 -15.93 5.19
N HIS A 123 -17.46 -16.93 4.32
CA HIS A 123 -17.01 -16.83 2.94
C HIS A 123 -18.23 -17.06 2.06
N ALA A 124 -18.72 -16.00 1.39
CA ALA A 124 -19.98 -16.04 0.64
C ALA A 124 -19.81 -15.65 -0.83
N TRP A 125 -20.56 -16.32 -1.70
CA TRP A 125 -20.73 -15.99 -3.11
C TRP A 125 -22.21 -15.77 -3.40
N GLY A 126 -22.57 -14.59 -3.91
CA GLY A 126 -23.92 -14.26 -4.41
C GLY A 126 -24.25 -15.07 -5.65
N GLY A 127 -23.42 -14.91 -6.68
CA GLY A 127 -23.48 -15.68 -7.91
C GLY A 127 -24.07 -14.87 -9.05
N SER A 128 -25.36 -15.00 -9.34
CA SER A 128 -26.00 -14.24 -10.41
C SER A 128 -27.33 -13.68 -9.93
N GLY A 129 -27.61 -12.41 -10.24
CA GLY A 129 -28.74 -11.69 -9.70
C GLY A 129 -28.26 -10.61 -8.73
N ASN A 130 -29.19 -9.79 -8.25
CA ASN A 130 -28.87 -8.71 -7.33
C ASN A 130 -28.97 -9.22 -5.90
N ASP A 131 -27.84 -9.55 -5.31
CA ASP A 131 -27.69 -10.22 -4.04
C ASP A 131 -27.47 -9.25 -2.87
N ARG A 132 -27.76 -9.74 -1.66
CA ARG A 132 -27.42 -9.03 -0.42
C ARG A 132 -26.61 -9.92 0.50
N LEU A 133 -25.33 -9.62 0.65
CA LEU A 133 -24.42 -10.34 1.51
C LEU A 133 -24.14 -9.50 2.76
N THR A 134 -24.31 -10.09 3.94
CA THR A 134 -24.01 -9.42 5.21
C THR A 134 -23.16 -10.34 6.07
N GLY A 135 -21.95 -9.87 6.34
CA GLY A 135 -20.97 -10.45 7.23
C GLY A 135 -21.38 -10.36 8.71
N GLY A 136 -20.38 -10.39 9.58
CA GLY A 136 -20.48 -10.48 11.03
C GLY A 136 -19.44 -9.58 11.71
N ALA A 137 -18.85 -10.06 12.80
CA ALA A 137 -17.85 -9.30 13.57
C ALA A 137 -16.43 -9.88 13.41
N ALA A 138 -16.22 -10.71 12.40
CA ALA A 138 -14.96 -11.35 12.09
C ALA A 138 -14.63 -11.01 10.63
N GLY A 139 -13.34 -11.00 10.27
CA GLY A 139 -12.92 -10.73 8.89
C GLY A 139 -13.48 -11.76 7.90
N ASP A 140 -14.47 -11.33 7.13
CA ASP A 140 -15.30 -12.07 6.21
C ASP A 140 -14.81 -11.90 4.76
N GLU A 141 -15.21 -12.83 3.88
CA GLU A 141 -14.93 -12.76 2.45
C GLU A 141 -16.26 -12.80 1.68
N LEU A 142 -16.66 -11.68 1.09
CA LEU A 142 -17.94 -11.54 0.40
C LEU A 142 -17.70 -11.21 -1.07
N TYR A 143 -18.29 -12.03 -1.96
CA TYR A 143 -18.22 -11.85 -3.41
C TYR A 143 -19.63 -11.75 -3.98
N GLY A 144 -20.00 -10.58 -4.53
CA GLY A 144 -21.28 -10.35 -5.20
C GLY A 144 -21.43 -11.22 -6.44
N ASN A 145 -20.39 -11.18 -7.30
CA ASN A 145 -20.36 -11.79 -8.62
C ASN A 145 -21.21 -11.00 -9.63
N ALA A 146 -22.17 -11.61 -10.31
CA ALA A 146 -22.87 -10.93 -11.41
C ALA A 146 -24.20 -10.33 -10.95
N GLY A 147 -24.34 -9.01 -10.99
CA GLY A 147 -25.56 -8.31 -10.63
C GLY A 147 -25.25 -7.03 -9.87
N ALA A 148 -26.28 -6.23 -9.58
CA ALA A 148 -26.12 -5.04 -8.74
C ALA A 148 -26.34 -5.41 -7.27
N ASP A 149 -25.24 -5.73 -6.61
CA ASP A 149 -25.16 -6.37 -5.30
C ASP A 149 -25.02 -5.36 -4.16
N ARG A 150 -25.30 -5.83 -2.95
CA ARG A 150 -25.05 -5.08 -1.72
C ARG A 150 -24.28 -5.92 -0.73
N LEU A 151 -23.06 -5.50 -0.43
CA LEU A 151 -22.15 -6.16 0.49
C LEU A 151 -22.00 -5.31 1.76
N TYR A 152 -22.00 -5.98 2.90
CA TYR A 152 -21.79 -5.36 4.21
C TYR A 152 -20.83 -6.25 5.00
N GLY A 153 -19.59 -5.81 5.19
CA GLY A 153 -18.58 -6.48 6.01
C GLY A 153 -18.96 -6.47 7.50
N LEU A 154 -19.26 -5.26 7.99
CA LEU A 154 -19.63 -4.89 9.36
C LEU A 154 -18.43 -4.73 10.30
N GLY A 155 -17.82 -5.81 10.78
CA GLY A 155 -16.76 -5.70 11.77
C GLY A 155 -15.65 -6.70 11.53
N GLY A 156 -14.41 -6.23 11.71
CA GLY A 156 -13.21 -7.00 11.44
C GLY A 156 -12.70 -6.72 10.03
N ASP A 157 -11.50 -7.19 9.74
CA ASP A 157 -10.82 -6.89 8.46
C ASP A 157 -11.38 -7.76 7.34
N ASP A 158 -12.26 -7.19 6.53
CA ASP A 158 -13.06 -7.87 5.52
C ASP A 158 -12.40 -7.83 4.12
N ARG A 159 -12.77 -8.78 3.27
CA ARG A 159 -12.48 -8.75 1.83
C ARG A 159 -13.78 -8.76 1.05
N LEU A 160 -14.06 -7.67 0.36
CA LEU A 160 -15.34 -7.41 -0.30
C LEU A 160 -15.12 -7.16 -1.80
N SER A 161 -15.82 -7.91 -2.65
CA SER A 161 -15.73 -7.80 -4.11
C SER A 161 -17.13 -7.74 -4.72
N GLY A 162 -17.46 -6.66 -5.42
CA GLY A 162 -18.73 -6.53 -6.17
C GLY A 162 -18.73 -7.43 -7.42
N ASP A 163 -17.63 -7.36 -8.17
CA ASP A 163 -17.38 -8.01 -9.47
C ASP A 163 -18.09 -7.35 -10.65
N ASP A 164 -19.23 -7.85 -11.13
CA ASP A 164 -19.89 -7.35 -12.35
C ASP A 164 -21.22 -6.68 -11.98
N GLY A 165 -21.33 -5.36 -12.03
CA GLY A 165 -22.60 -4.69 -11.75
C GLY A 165 -22.43 -3.25 -11.28
N ASN A 166 -23.50 -2.68 -10.73
CA ASN A 166 -23.39 -1.39 -10.05
C ASN A 166 -23.62 -1.67 -8.58
N ASP A 167 -22.54 -1.93 -7.88
CA ASP A 167 -22.54 -2.49 -6.55
C ASP A 167 -22.52 -1.41 -5.48
N VAL A 168 -22.92 -1.81 -4.27
CA VAL A 168 -22.78 -0.98 -3.09
C VAL A 168 -22.11 -1.80 -2.00
N ILE A 169 -20.91 -1.39 -1.61
CA ILE A 169 -20.04 -2.12 -0.70
C ILE A 169 -19.78 -1.25 0.52
N TYR A 170 -19.99 -1.81 1.71
CA TYR A 170 -19.66 -1.18 2.98
C TYR A 170 -18.73 -2.10 3.77
N GLY A 171 -17.48 -1.68 3.99
CA GLY A 171 -16.55 -2.32 4.93
C GLY A 171 -17.04 -2.19 6.37
N SER A 172 -17.30 -0.95 6.77
CA SER A 172 -17.82 -0.48 8.06
C SER A 172 -16.75 -0.30 9.15
N THR A 173 -16.26 -1.36 9.80
CA THR A 173 -15.22 -1.21 10.84
C THR A 173 -14.19 -2.32 10.70
N GLY A 174 -12.91 -1.97 10.79
CA GLY A 174 -11.82 -2.89 10.46
C GLY A 174 -10.99 -2.31 9.34
N ASN A 175 -9.88 -2.96 9.02
CA ASN A 175 -9.06 -2.58 7.87
C ASN A 175 -9.49 -3.45 6.68
N ASP A 176 -10.34 -2.91 5.83
CA ASP A 176 -11.05 -3.64 4.81
C ASP A 176 -10.34 -3.57 3.45
N PHE A 177 -10.40 -4.66 2.69
CA PHE A 177 -10.02 -4.68 1.27
C PHE A 177 -11.29 -4.68 0.42
N ILE A 178 -11.49 -3.62 -0.36
CA ILE A 178 -12.70 -3.41 -1.17
C ILE A 178 -12.33 -3.34 -2.64
N GLU A 179 -13.16 -3.97 -3.47
CA GLU A 179 -13.04 -3.92 -4.93
C GLU A 179 -14.44 -3.90 -5.54
N GLY A 180 -14.84 -2.76 -6.13
CA GLY A 180 -16.11 -2.62 -6.84
C GLY A 180 -16.20 -3.61 -8.01
N GLY A 181 -15.27 -3.49 -8.95
CA GLY A 181 -15.18 -4.39 -10.11
C GLY A 181 -15.49 -3.66 -11.41
N LYS A 182 -16.53 -4.08 -12.14
CA LYS A 182 -16.97 -3.43 -13.37
C LYS A 182 -18.33 -2.79 -13.15
N GLY A 183 -18.51 -1.59 -13.68
CA GLY A 183 -19.75 -0.84 -13.58
C GLY A 183 -19.61 0.29 -12.58
N ASN A 184 -20.69 1.01 -12.29
CA ASN A 184 -20.61 2.22 -11.46
C ASN A 184 -20.89 1.87 -10.00
N ASP A 185 -19.83 1.72 -9.25
CA ASP A 185 -19.83 1.20 -7.90
C ASP A 185 -19.86 2.30 -6.85
N ARG A 186 -20.29 1.94 -5.65
CA ARG A 186 -20.18 2.78 -4.45
C ARG A 186 -19.48 1.99 -3.37
N GLU A 187 -18.28 2.42 -3.06
CA GLU A 187 -17.40 1.80 -2.10
C GLU A 187 -17.25 2.70 -0.89
N TYR A 188 -17.50 2.15 0.30
CA TYR A 188 -17.35 2.84 1.57
C TYR A 188 -16.50 1.97 2.47
N GLY A 189 -15.27 2.40 2.77
CA GLY A 189 -14.36 1.76 3.72
C GLY A 189 -14.97 1.76 5.12
N GLY A 190 -15.15 2.93 5.69
CA GLY A 190 -15.79 3.11 6.99
C GLY A 190 -14.79 3.62 8.02
N ALA A 191 -14.46 2.79 9.01
CA ALA A 191 -13.51 3.14 10.05
C ALA A 191 -12.41 2.09 10.14
N GLY A 192 -11.16 2.52 10.12
CA GLY A 192 -9.99 1.66 9.94
C GLY A 192 -9.18 2.17 8.75
N ASN A 193 -8.09 1.49 8.45
CA ASN A 193 -7.26 1.82 7.30
C ASN A 193 -7.63 0.87 6.17
N ASP A 194 -8.41 1.36 5.22
CA ASP A 194 -9.04 0.57 4.17
C ASP A 194 -8.25 0.66 2.85
N VAL A 195 -8.34 -0.38 2.02
CA VAL A 195 -7.72 -0.43 0.69
C VAL A 195 -8.79 -0.64 -0.37
N HIS A 196 -8.92 0.33 -1.27
CA HIS A 196 -9.80 0.30 -2.43
C HIS A 196 -9.03 -0.07 -3.70
N ALA A 197 -9.18 -1.31 -4.15
CA ALA A 197 -8.44 -1.84 -5.28
C ALA A 197 -9.17 -1.58 -6.62
N GLN A 198 -8.60 -0.70 -7.44
CA GLN A 198 -9.16 -0.26 -8.73
C GLN A 198 -8.44 -0.85 -9.95
N GLY A 199 -7.67 -1.93 -9.75
CA GLY A 199 -6.82 -2.53 -10.78
C GLY A 199 -7.54 -3.41 -11.82
N ARG A 200 -8.78 -3.86 -11.56
CA ARG A 200 -9.53 -4.78 -12.45
C ARG A 200 -10.56 -4.11 -13.34
N ASP A 201 -10.93 -2.85 -13.08
CA ASP A 201 -11.66 -2.09 -14.08
C ASP A 201 -10.71 -1.78 -15.25
N THR A 202 -11.10 -2.22 -16.44
CA THR A 202 -10.21 -2.16 -17.61
C THR A 202 -10.90 -1.74 -18.90
N LYS A 203 -12.23 -1.60 -18.95
CA LYS A 203 -12.96 -1.50 -20.23
C LYS A 203 -14.30 -0.75 -20.24
N SER A 204 -14.89 -0.33 -19.12
CA SER A 204 -16.11 0.49 -19.15
C SER A 204 -15.78 1.98 -19.07
N ALA A 205 -16.75 2.82 -19.40
CA ALA A 205 -16.75 4.21 -18.92
C ALA A 205 -17.63 4.18 -17.65
N ASP A 206 -17.03 3.73 -16.56
CA ASP A 206 -17.60 3.72 -15.22
C ASP A 206 -17.26 5.02 -14.49
N ALA A 207 -17.97 5.24 -13.38
CA ALA A 207 -17.83 6.42 -12.56
C ALA A 207 -18.15 5.98 -11.14
N ASP A 208 -17.11 5.55 -10.45
CA ASP A 208 -17.17 4.97 -9.12
C ASP A 208 -17.14 6.07 -8.07
N LEU A 209 -17.82 5.80 -6.96
CA LEU A 209 -17.69 6.62 -5.76
C LEU A 209 -16.89 5.81 -4.76
N VAL A 210 -15.72 6.31 -4.39
CA VAL A 210 -14.86 5.72 -3.38
C VAL A 210 -14.78 6.67 -2.19
N ASN A 211 -15.10 6.14 -1.01
CA ASN A 211 -15.02 6.85 0.24
C ASN A 211 -14.27 5.99 1.26
N GLY A 212 -13.05 6.38 1.62
CA GLY A 212 -12.26 5.65 2.62
C GLY A 212 -12.92 5.78 4.00
N GLY A 213 -13.12 7.02 4.45
CA GLY A 213 -13.92 7.30 5.63
C GLY A 213 -13.07 7.84 6.76
N ALA A 214 -12.84 7.04 7.80
CA ALA A 214 -12.07 7.45 8.96
C ALA A 214 -10.89 6.49 9.17
N GLY A 215 -9.69 7.02 9.04
CA GLY A 215 -8.46 6.24 9.15
C GLY A 215 -7.44 6.84 8.18
N VAL A 216 -6.52 6.00 7.70
CA VAL A 216 -5.66 6.30 6.57
C VAL A 216 -6.00 5.28 5.50
N ASP A 217 -6.61 5.74 4.41
CA ASP A 217 -7.23 4.91 3.40
C ASP A 217 -6.50 5.02 2.06
N GLU A 218 -6.30 3.88 1.39
CA GLU A 218 -5.55 3.78 0.13
C GLU A 218 -6.48 3.51 -1.06
N VAL A 219 -6.26 4.21 -2.17
CA VAL A 219 -6.73 3.76 -3.50
C VAL A 219 -5.58 3.18 -4.30
N SER A 220 -5.72 1.92 -4.70
CA SER A 220 -4.68 1.15 -5.38
C SER A 220 -5.03 0.83 -6.84
N TYR A 221 -4.28 1.42 -7.77
CA TYR A 221 -4.35 1.19 -9.20
C TYR A 221 -3.31 0.19 -9.72
N PHE A 222 -2.60 -0.53 -8.83
CA PHE A 222 -1.42 -1.37 -9.10
C PHE A 222 -1.43 -2.24 -10.39
N HIS A 223 -2.61 -2.72 -10.83
CA HIS A 223 -2.74 -3.56 -12.02
C HIS A 223 -3.14 -2.81 -13.30
N ARG A 224 -3.40 -1.50 -13.23
CA ARG A 224 -3.67 -0.64 -14.37
C ARG A 224 -2.39 -0.51 -15.19
N ARG A 225 -2.51 -0.60 -16.51
CA ARG A 225 -1.38 -0.56 -17.45
C ARG A 225 -1.26 0.74 -18.23
N LYS A 226 -2.13 1.70 -17.93
CA LYS A 226 -2.15 3.02 -18.57
C LYS A 226 -2.21 4.04 -17.45
N ALA A 227 -1.70 5.22 -17.77
CA ALA A 227 -1.83 6.44 -16.99
C ALA A 227 -3.19 6.56 -16.30
N VAL A 228 -3.15 6.86 -15.01
CA VAL A 228 -4.27 7.29 -14.18
C VAL A 228 -4.04 8.74 -13.73
N THR A 229 -5.12 9.48 -13.51
CA THR A 229 -5.08 10.75 -12.80
C THR A 229 -6.02 10.63 -11.62
N ALA A 230 -5.47 10.68 -10.41
CA ALA A 230 -6.20 10.53 -9.16
C ALA A 230 -5.87 11.71 -8.24
N ASP A 231 -6.90 12.23 -7.57
CA ASP A 231 -6.86 13.43 -6.73
C ASP A 231 -7.85 13.22 -5.58
N SER A 232 -7.45 13.58 -4.36
CA SER A 232 -8.27 13.47 -3.14
C SER A 232 -9.10 14.72 -2.83
N ASP A 233 -8.99 15.80 -3.63
CA ASP A 233 -9.61 17.11 -3.34
C ASP A 233 -11.15 17.17 -3.45
N ALA A 234 -11.79 16.05 -3.80
CA ALA A 234 -13.24 15.88 -3.98
C ALA A 234 -13.88 16.87 -4.98
N SER A 235 -13.08 17.67 -5.69
CA SER A 235 -13.52 18.82 -6.47
C SER A 235 -13.62 18.50 -7.97
N ARG A 236 -13.28 17.28 -8.37
CA ARG A 236 -13.32 16.81 -9.76
C ARG A 236 -13.95 15.42 -9.89
N ARG A 237 -14.36 15.12 -11.12
CA ARG A 237 -14.57 13.74 -11.58
C ARG A 237 -13.18 13.32 -12.01
N ASP A 238 -12.48 12.62 -11.13
CA ASP A 238 -11.07 12.29 -11.27
C ASP A 238 -10.98 11.16 -12.27
N ASP A 239 -10.62 11.50 -13.50
CA ASP A 239 -10.61 10.54 -14.59
C ASP A 239 -9.23 9.92 -14.71
N GLY A 240 -9.15 8.64 -14.33
CA GLY A 240 -8.14 7.72 -14.84
C GLY A 240 -7.99 7.89 -16.36
N ARG A 241 -8.67 7.09 -17.19
CA ARG A 241 -8.71 7.37 -18.63
C ARG A 241 -9.82 8.35 -18.96
N LYS A 242 -9.68 9.07 -20.09
CA LYS A 242 -10.78 9.82 -20.72
C LYS A 242 -12.09 9.00 -20.77
N GLY A 243 -13.04 9.32 -19.89
CA GLY A 243 -14.35 8.68 -19.79
C GLY A 243 -14.59 7.85 -18.52
N GLU A 244 -13.56 7.54 -17.75
CA GLU A 244 -13.66 7.13 -16.34
C GLU A 244 -13.97 8.42 -15.53
N GLY A 245 -14.72 8.38 -14.45
CA GLY A 245 -15.30 9.61 -13.86
C GLY A 245 -15.48 9.48 -12.37
N ASP A 246 -14.47 8.89 -11.74
CA ASP A 246 -14.51 8.46 -10.36
C ASP A 246 -14.52 9.66 -9.43
N THR A 247 -14.97 9.45 -8.21
CA THR A 247 -15.01 10.48 -7.17
C THR A 247 -14.42 9.87 -5.92
N LEU A 248 -13.28 10.40 -5.51
CA LEU A 248 -12.54 9.95 -4.34
C LEU A 248 -12.76 10.95 -3.20
N THR A 249 -12.99 10.44 -1.99
CA THR A 249 -13.25 11.27 -0.81
C THR A 249 -12.72 10.59 0.45
N GLY A 250 -12.03 11.33 1.32
CA GLY A 250 -11.42 10.74 2.52
C GLY A 250 -10.48 9.60 2.14
N ILE A 251 -9.55 9.90 1.22
CA ILE A 251 -8.49 9.02 0.74
C ILE A 251 -7.20 9.80 0.95
N GLU A 252 -6.25 9.18 1.64
CA GLU A 252 -4.96 9.77 1.97
C GLU A 252 -3.85 9.15 1.12
N ASP A 253 -3.93 7.84 0.83
CA ASP A 253 -2.83 7.11 0.19
C ASP A 253 -3.18 6.69 -1.25
N PHE A 254 -2.16 6.72 -2.12
CA PHE A 254 -2.30 6.31 -3.51
C PHE A 254 -1.18 5.38 -3.99
N THR A 255 -1.59 4.30 -4.64
CA THR A 255 -0.70 3.49 -5.47
C THR A 255 -1.12 3.59 -6.94
N GLY A 256 -0.21 4.04 -7.80
CA GLY A 256 -0.36 4.12 -9.25
C GLY A 256 -0.42 2.77 -9.98
N GLY A 257 -0.54 2.84 -11.30
CA GLY A 257 -0.47 1.74 -12.24
C GLY A 257 0.91 1.62 -12.90
N TRP A 258 1.00 1.13 -14.15
CA TRP A 258 2.28 0.99 -14.87
C TRP A 258 2.40 1.99 -16.04
N GLY A 259 1.68 3.09 -15.98
CA GLY A 259 1.78 4.15 -16.98
C GLY A 259 2.18 5.45 -16.30
N ASP A 260 2.37 6.49 -17.11
CA ASP A 260 2.71 7.83 -16.62
C ASP A 260 1.52 8.42 -15.83
N ASP A 261 1.51 8.19 -14.54
CA ASP A 261 0.42 8.48 -13.62
C ASP A 261 0.54 9.89 -13.04
N ARG A 262 -0.59 10.44 -12.62
CA ARG A 262 -0.66 11.68 -11.86
C ARG A 262 -1.45 11.44 -10.59
N LEU A 263 -0.78 11.50 -9.45
CA LEU A 263 -1.35 11.29 -8.13
C LEU A 263 -1.27 12.59 -7.34
N THR A 264 -2.34 12.95 -6.65
CA THR A 264 -2.39 14.15 -5.81
C THR A 264 -3.05 13.81 -4.48
N GLY A 265 -2.27 13.96 -3.41
CA GLY A 265 -2.67 13.82 -2.02
C GLY A 265 -3.52 14.98 -1.53
N ASP A 266 -3.92 14.92 -0.25
CA ASP A 266 -4.80 15.90 0.36
C ASP A 266 -4.01 17.01 1.10
N ASN A 267 -4.46 17.44 2.29
CA ASN A 267 -3.68 18.37 3.12
C ASN A 267 -3.24 17.73 4.45
N GLY A 268 -3.43 16.42 4.57
CA GLY A 268 -2.88 15.59 5.64
C GLY A 268 -1.72 14.73 5.09
N PRO A 269 -1.03 13.98 5.97
CA PRO A 269 0.07 13.12 5.54
C PRO A 269 -0.41 12.03 4.57
N ASN A 270 0.28 11.89 3.45
CA ASN A 270 -0.06 10.95 2.38
C ASN A 270 1.11 10.01 2.06
N LEU A 271 0.82 8.74 1.75
CA LEU A 271 1.77 7.82 1.11
C LEU A 271 1.46 7.73 -0.39
N LEU A 272 2.40 8.16 -1.22
CA LEU A 272 2.26 8.20 -2.67
C LEU A 272 3.29 7.29 -3.35
N GLN A 273 2.83 6.43 -4.25
CA GLN A 273 3.67 5.51 -5.02
C GLN A 273 3.24 5.48 -6.50
N GLY A 274 4.10 5.93 -7.41
CA GLY A 274 3.83 5.97 -8.85
C GLY A 274 3.92 4.61 -9.53
N GLN A 275 4.91 3.78 -9.13
CA GLN A 275 5.31 2.52 -9.75
C GLN A 275 6.15 2.74 -11.02
N ASN A 276 5.96 1.94 -12.09
CA ASN A 276 6.73 2.18 -13.31
C ASN A 276 5.98 3.20 -14.16
N GLY A 277 6.68 4.22 -14.65
CA GLY A 277 6.04 5.27 -15.41
C GLY A 277 6.99 6.43 -15.58
N ASN A 278 6.47 7.58 -16.00
CA ASN A 278 7.08 8.85 -15.65
C ASN A 278 5.98 9.62 -14.94
N ASP A 279 5.99 9.54 -13.62
CA ASP A 279 4.84 9.85 -12.79
C ASP A 279 4.94 11.28 -12.25
N ILE A 280 3.79 11.84 -11.88
CA ILE A 280 3.70 13.12 -11.19
C ILE A 280 2.97 12.89 -9.88
N LEU A 281 3.70 12.96 -8.78
CA LEU A 281 3.19 12.77 -7.43
C LEU A 281 3.22 14.13 -6.73
N VAL A 282 2.08 14.54 -6.18
CA VAL A 282 1.93 15.80 -5.46
C VAL A 282 1.39 15.46 -4.09
N GLY A 283 2.14 15.76 -3.03
CA GLY A 283 1.75 15.53 -1.64
C GLY A 283 0.64 16.50 -1.24
N GLY A 284 0.95 17.79 -1.25
CA GLY A 284 0.00 18.85 -1.02
C GLY A 284 0.33 19.58 0.27
N GLY A 285 -0.27 19.18 1.38
CA GLY A 285 0.20 19.59 2.69
C GLY A 285 0.13 18.42 3.67
N GLY A 286 0.82 18.53 4.81
CA GLY A 286 1.06 17.37 5.67
C GLY A 286 2.46 16.83 5.44
N ASP A 287 2.89 15.89 6.28
CA ASP A 287 4.21 15.28 6.15
C ASP A 287 4.07 14.06 5.23
N ASP A 288 4.43 14.23 3.95
CA ASP A 288 4.15 13.25 2.91
C ASP A 288 5.32 12.29 2.67
N TRP A 289 4.99 11.06 2.29
CA TRP A 289 5.97 10.04 1.94
C TRP A 289 5.82 9.59 0.49
N PHE A 290 6.77 9.98 -0.35
CA PHE A 290 6.90 9.50 -1.72
C PHE A 290 7.75 8.23 -1.73
N ARG A 291 7.11 7.07 -1.86
CA ARG A 291 7.78 5.77 -1.82
C ARG A 291 7.77 5.10 -3.19
N ASP A 292 8.48 5.71 -4.12
CA ASP A 292 8.50 5.27 -5.51
C ASP A 292 9.85 4.68 -5.92
N THR A 293 10.15 3.50 -5.37
CA THR A 293 11.42 2.81 -5.62
C THR A 293 11.50 2.11 -6.99
N TYR A 294 10.60 2.46 -7.91
CA TYR A 294 10.47 1.83 -9.23
C TYR A 294 11.25 2.63 -10.29
N GLY A 295 11.13 2.25 -11.56
CA GLY A 295 11.86 2.95 -12.62
C GLY A 295 10.97 3.98 -13.30
N GLY A 296 11.53 5.15 -13.60
CA GLY A 296 10.79 6.25 -14.19
C GLY A 296 11.57 7.55 -14.12
N ASN A 297 11.20 8.54 -14.92
CA ASN A 297 11.66 9.92 -14.70
C ASN A 297 10.52 10.67 -14.03
N ASP A 298 10.48 10.58 -12.72
CA ASP A 298 9.34 10.94 -11.92
C ASP A 298 9.45 12.37 -11.39
N LYS A 299 8.33 12.95 -10.98
CA LYS A 299 8.26 14.29 -10.41
C LYS A 299 7.51 14.26 -9.11
N PHE A 300 8.22 14.61 -8.05
CA PHE A 300 7.72 14.67 -6.69
C PHE A 300 7.63 16.13 -6.25
N TYR A 301 6.46 16.51 -5.75
CA TYR A 301 6.17 17.83 -5.22
C TYR A 301 5.62 17.65 -3.81
N GLY A 302 6.45 17.88 -2.78
CA GLY A 302 6.07 17.73 -1.38
C GLY A 302 4.96 18.70 -0.98
N GLY A 303 5.29 19.99 -0.95
CA GLY A 303 4.33 21.05 -0.71
C GLY A 303 4.56 21.71 0.63
N THR A 304 3.71 21.46 1.62
CA THR A 304 3.90 21.99 2.98
C THR A 304 3.96 20.88 4.00
N GLY A 305 4.95 20.85 4.88
CA GLY A 305 5.15 19.77 5.85
C GLY A 305 6.56 19.21 5.70
N ASP A 306 6.92 18.25 6.54
CA ASP A 306 8.24 17.64 6.48
C ASP A 306 8.17 16.39 5.57
N ASP A 307 8.49 16.57 4.29
CA ASP A 307 8.26 15.56 3.25
C ASP A 307 9.46 14.62 3.06
N ARG A 308 9.20 13.38 2.64
CA ARG A 308 10.21 12.34 2.41
C ARG A 308 10.16 11.76 1.01
N PHE A 309 11.30 11.79 0.32
CA PHE A 309 11.50 11.20 -1.00
C PHE A 309 12.37 9.94 -0.93
N ASP A 310 11.76 8.78 -1.15
CA ASP A 310 12.44 7.50 -1.40
C ASP A 310 12.26 7.12 -2.88
N THR A 311 13.08 7.71 -3.76
CA THR A 311 12.93 7.58 -5.22
C THR A 311 13.73 6.40 -5.77
N GLY A 312 13.32 5.93 -6.94
CA GLY A 312 13.91 4.78 -7.60
C GLY A 312 14.93 5.18 -8.66
N ALA A 313 14.94 4.44 -9.77
CA ALA A 313 15.91 4.65 -10.83
C ALA A 313 15.34 5.52 -11.95
N GLY A 314 16.09 6.52 -12.37
CA GLY A 314 15.80 7.33 -13.55
C GLY A 314 16.33 8.73 -13.35
N ALA A 315 15.75 9.71 -14.03
CA ALA A 315 16.11 11.11 -13.84
C ALA A 315 14.93 11.83 -13.17
N ASP A 316 14.93 11.82 -11.84
CA ASP A 316 13.82 12.26 -11.02
C ASP A 316 13.91 13.75 -10.66
N LEU A 317 12.78 14.38 -10.36
CA LEU A 317 12.70 15.72 -9.82
C LEU A 317 12.09 15.66 -8.42
N MET A 318 12.82 16.09 -7.41
CA MET A 318 12.36 16.15 -6.02
C MET A 318 12.34 17.59 -5.54
N LEU A 319 11.14 18.13 -5.31
CA LEU A 319 10.95 19.47 -4.74
C LEU A 319 10.23 19.34 -3.41
N GLY A 320 10.91 19.70 -2.32
CA GLY A 320 10.39 19.64 -0.95
C GLY A 320 9.26 20.64 -0.73
N GLY A 321 9.55 21.91 -0.94
CA GLY A 321 8.60 23.00 -0.78
C GLY A 321 8.86 23.75 0.52
N SER A 322 7.95 23.66 1.50
CA SER A 322 8.14 24.31 2.78
C SER A 322 8.03 23.31 3.92
N GLY A 323 9.01 23.30 4.79
CA GLY A 323 9.10 22.36 5.91
C GLY A 323 10.56 21.98 6.07
N SER A 324 10.82 20.80 6.60
CA SER A 324 12.14 20.19 6.57
C SER A 324 12.08 18.91 5.76
N ASP A 325 12.50 19.02 4.50
CA ASP A 325 12.29 17.96 3.53
C ASP A 325 13.52 17.06 3.40
N THR A 326 13.29 15.79 3.09
CA THR A 326 14.30 14.73 3.11
C THR A 326 14.37 13.99 1.80
N VAL A 327 15.56 13.94 1.20
CA VAL A 327 15.90 12.93 0.18
C VAL A 327 16.65 11.78 0.81
N ASN A 328 16.21 10.55 0.51
CA ASN A 328 16.74 9.35 1.12
C ASN A 328 17.20 8.32 0.08
N TYR A 329 18.51 8.09 0.06
CA TYR A 329 19.19 7.18 -0.84
C TYR A 329 19.59 5.85 -0.17
N THR A 330 19.14 5.57 1.07
CA THR A 330 19.51 4.37 1.85
C THR A 330 19.30 3.03 1.13
N HIS A 331 18.34 2.92 0.21
CA HIS A 331 18.06 1.70 -0.56
C HIS A 331 18.89 1.56 -1.84
N HIS A 332 19.73 2.53 -2.17
CA HIS A 332 20.56 2.50 -3.37
C HIS A 332 21.62 1.39 -3.28
N SER A 333 21.81 0.70 -4.41
CA SER A 333 22.73 -0.44 -4.52
C SER A 333 24.15 -0.07 -4.94
N GLY A 334 24.50 1.22 -4.85
CA GLY A 334 25.79 1.78 -5.18
C GLY A 334 25.90 3.23 -4.70
N PRO A 335 27.09 3.86 -4.87
CA PRO A 335 27.34 5.20 -4.38
C PRO A 335 26.52 6.25 -5.13
N VAL A 336 26.18 7.32 -4.43
CA VAL A 336 25.43 8.46 -4.95
C VAL A 336 26.24 9.75 -4.91
N THR A 337 25.92 10.68 -5.80
CA THR A 337 26.35 12.07 -5.73
C THR A 337 25.11 12.92 -5.60
N VAL A 338 25.02 13.77 -4.57
CA VAL A 338 23.84 14.60 -4.29
C VAL A 338 24.30 16.01 -3.94
N ASP A 339 23.69 17.00 -4.58
CA ASP A 339 23.88 18.44 -4.37
C ASP A 339 22.49 19.12 -4.30
N LEU A 340 22.22 19.88 -3.23
CA LEU A 340 20.94 20.54 -3.02
C LEU A 340 20.86 21.87 -3.79
N ASP A 341 21.12 21.86 -5.09
CA ASP A 341 21.24 23.06 -5.93
C ASP A 341 20.16 23.19 -7.01
N GLY A 342 19.30 22.18 -7.17
CA GLY A 342 18.25 22.13 -8.18
C GLY A 342 18.75 21.90 -9.60
N VAL A 343 19.94 21.31 -9.78
CA VAL A 343 20.50 20.90 -11.08
C VAL A 343 20.33 19.40 -11.29
N ALA A 344 20.24 18.99 -12.55
CA ALA A 344 20.02 17.59 -12.95
C ALA A 344 21.33 16.80 -13.05
N ASP A 345 21.97 16.54 -11.91
CA ASP A 345 23.21 15.77 -11.79
C ASP A 345 23.33 14.90 -10.55
N ASP A 346 22.22 14.70 -9.83
CA ASP A 346 22.17 13.92 -8.59
C ASP A 346 21.90 12.41 -8.82
N GLY A 347 22.00 11.67 -7.72
CA GLY A 347 21.69 10.24 -7.61
C GLY A 347 22.88 9.33 -7.94
N GLY A 348 22.55 8.09 -8.28
CA GLY A 348 23.48 7.09 -8.77
C GLY A 348 24.04 7.43 -10.15
N ALA A 349 25.05 6.67 -10.56
CA ALA A 349 25.79 6.94 -11.80
C ALA A 349 24.89 6.93 -13.05
N GLY A 350 24.55 8.12 -13.53
CA GLY A 350 23.80 8.33 -14.78
C GLY A 350 22.30 8.57 -14.61
N GLU A 351 21.80 8.58 -13.36
CA GLU A 351 20.42 8.93 -13.00
C GLU A 351 20.14 10.39 -13.35
N ARG A 352 20.96 11.32 -12.84
CA ARG A 352 20.83 12.77 -13.10
C ARG A 352 19.51 13.30 -12.53
N ASP A 353 19.23 12.90 -11.29
CA ASP A 353 18.14 13.46 -10.52
C ASP A 353 18.35 14.96 -10.33
N THR A 354 17.27 15.65 -10.01
CA THR A 354 17.25 17.07 -9.64
C THR A 354 16.69 17.16 -8.23
N VAL A 355 17.56 17.33 -7.25
CA VAL A 355 17.14 17.62 -5.88
C VAL A 355 17.03 19.13 -5.69
N GLY A 356 15.85 19.59 -5.29
CA GLY A 356 15.57 21.00 -5.10
C GLY A 356 16.43 21.63 -4.01
N ALA A 357 16.77 22.91 -4.20
CA ALA A 357 17.44 23.72 -3.18
C ALA A 357 16.52 24.09 -1.98
N ASP A 358 15.27 23.63 -2.03
CA ASP A 358 14.24 23.67 -0.98
C ASP A 358 14.14 22.34 -0.22
N VAL A 359 15.16 21.49 -0.30
CA VAL A 359 15.34 20.30 0.54
C VAL A 359 16.42 20.60 1.58
N GLU A 360 16.28 20.08 2.79
CA GLU A 360 17.22 20.34 3.89
C GLU A 360 17.98 19.10 4.38
N GLN A 361 17.45 17.89 4.14
CA GLN A 361 18.02 16.66 4.67
C GLN A 361 18.41 15.67 3.58
N ILE A 362 19.59 15.07 3.73
CA ILE A 362 20.11 14.03 2.85
C ILE A 362 20.51 12.81 3.69
N PHE A 363 19.99 11.65 3.32
CA PHE A 363 20.52 10.36 3.76
C PHE A 363 21.18 9.67 2.57
N GLY A 364 22.48 9.38 2.70
CA GLY A 364 23.27 8.64 1.73
C GLY A 364 22.85 7.17 1.58
N SER A 365 23.63 6.45 0.80
CA SER A 365 23.57 5.01 0.60
C SER A 365 24.46 4.28 1.63
N ALA A 366 24.73 2.99 1.42
CA ALA A 366 25.71 2.22 2.21
C ALA A 366 27.09 2.15 1.53
N TYR A 367 27.39 3.11 0.65
CA TYR A 367 28.58 3.14 -0.20
C TYR A 367 29.22 4.52 -0.14
N ASN A 368 30.43 4.63 -0.68
CA ASN A 368 31.21 5.86 -0.67
C ASN A 368 30.53 6.99 -1.46
N ASP A 369 29.85 7.87 -0.75
CA ASP A 369 28.99 8.90 -1.32
C ASP A 369 29.68 10.27 -1.42
N VAL A 370 29.09 11.15 -2.23
CA VAL A 370 29.45 12.56 -2.31
C VAL A 370 28.20 13.40 -2.06
N LEU A 371 28.09 14.01 -0.89
CA LEU A 371 26.88 14.71 -0.45
C LEU A 371 27.20 16.19 -0.17
N THR A 372 26.42 17.10 -0.75
CA THR A 372 26.59 18.55 -0.60
C THR A 372 25.27 19.20 -0.22
N GLY A 373 25.28 19.98 0.87
CA GLY A 373 24.17 20.81 1.33
C GLY A 373 23.96 22.05 0.44
N ASN A 374 23.12 22.97 0.89
CA ASN A 374 22.86 24.25 0.21
C ASN A 374 23.35 25.45 1.04
N GLY A 375 22.69 26.60 0.92
CA GLY A 375 23.04 27.81 1.68
C GLY A 375 22.24 28.00 2.98
N GLY A 376 21.37 27.06 3.32
CA GLY A 376 20.60 26.98 4.57
C GLY A 376 21.17 25.92 5.51
N GLY A 377 20.58 25.74 6.70
CA GLY A 377 21.05 24.71 7.63
C GLY A 377 20.57 23.32 7.20
N ASN A 378 21.50 22.39 6.98
CA ASN A 378 21.23 21.06 6.47
C ASN A 378 21.47 19.95 7.52
N LEU A 379 20.76 18.82 7.37
CA LEU A 379 21.08 17.55 8.03
C LEU A 379 21.59 16.55 6.99
N ILE A 380 22.86 16.17 7.08
CA ILE A 380 23.47 15.26 6.10
C ILE A 380 24.06 14.04 6.81
N ALA A 381 23.67 12.85 6.40
CA ALA A 381 24.18 11.59 6.92
C ALA A 381 24.75 10.73 5.79
N GLY A 382 26.05 10.39 5.88
CA GLY A 382 26.73 9.50 4.93
C GLY A 382 26.35 8.03 5.11
N LEU A 383 26.23 7.59 6.37
CA LEU A 383 25.90 6.22 6.79
C LEU A 383 27.10 5.27 6.69
N GLU A 384 27.02 4.17 5.95
CA GLU A 384 28.18 3.27 5.75
C GLU A 384 28.93 3.71 4.49
N GLY A 385 30.26 3.64 4.49
CA GLY A 385 31.07 4.00 3.33
C GLY A 385 32.18 4.98 3.69
N ASP A 386 33.11 5.19 2.75
CA ASP A 386 34.07 6.29 2.88
C ASP A 386 33.49 7.54 2.19
N ASP A 387 32.82 8.40 2.96
CA ASP A 387 31.99 9.46 2.39
C ASP A 387 32.73 10.79 2.26
N THR A 388 32.27 11.62 1.32
CA THR A 388 32.68 13.03 1.22
C THR A 388 31.46 13.93 1.37
N ILE A 389 31.38 14.63 2.50
CA ILE A 389 30.25 15.46 2.90
C ILE A 389 30.67 16.93 2.95
N ARG A 390 29.86 17.82 2.39
CA ARG A 390 30.02 19.29 2.47
C ARG A 390 28.73 19.92 2.97
N GLY A 391 28.77 20.66 4.08
CA GLY A 391 27.65 21.46 4.59
C GLY A 391 27.33 22.64 3.67
N ALA A 392 28.37 23.24 3.09
CA ALA A 392 28.36 24.40 2.21
C ALA A 392 28.11 25.72 2.95
N GLY A 393 26.87 26.18 3.11
CA GLY A 393 26.61 27.39 3.89
C GLY A 393 25.39 27.25 4.75
N GLY A 394 25.36 27.86 5.92
CA GLY A 394 24.27 27.65 6.88
C GLY A 394 24.84 27.14 8.18
N ASN A 395 24.01 26.60 9.07
CA ASN A 395 24.51 25.94 10.28
C ASN A 395 24.10 24.49 10.18
N ASP A 396 25.05 23.63 9.87
CA ASP A 396 24.78 22.27 9.43
C ASP A 396 24.96 21.25 10.55
N VAL A 397 24.28 20.12 10.41
CA VAL A 397 24.50 18.93 11.21
C VAL A 397 24.89 17.81 10.26
N THR A 398 26.16 17.38 10.32
CA THR A 398 26.68 16.36 9.41
C THR A 398 27.21 15.16 10.19
N VAL A 399 26.90 13.96 9.71
CA VAL A 399 27.40 12.71 10.26
C VAL A 399 28.00 11.89 9.13
N GLY A 400 29.29 11.58 9.22
CA GLY A 400 29.95 10.63 8.32
C GLY A 400 29.31 9.25 8.45
N GLY A 401 29.61 8.58 9.56
CA GLY A 401 28.99 7.31 9.93
C GLY A 401 30.06 6.25 10.14
N ALA A 402 29.96 5.13 9.43
CA ALA A 402 30.92 4.04 9.48
C ALA A 402 31.78 4.04 8.21
N GLY A 403 33.09 4.27 8.37
CA GLY A 403 34.05 4.23 7.28
C GLY A 403 35.09 5.34 7.45
N LEU A 404 35.76 5.71 6.36
CA LEU A 404 36.75 6.79 6.36
C LEU A 404 36.19 8.06 5.72
N ASP A 405 35.66 8.94 6.56
CA ASP A 405 34.89 10.08 6.07
C ASP A 405 35.70 11.36 5.93
N LYS A 406 35.27 12.21 5.01
CA LYS A 406 35.71 13.60 4.88
C LYS A 406 34.50 14.50 4.98
N VAL A 407 34.42 15.24 6.07
CA VAL A 407 33.29 16.12 6.39
C VAL A 407 33.80 17.55 6.47
N TYR A 408 33.21 18.42 5.67
CA TYR A 408 33.53 19.84 5.59
C TYR A 408 32.29 20.66 5.98
N GLY A 409 32.35 21.44 7.06
CA GLY A 409 31.27 22.37 7.44
C GLY A 409 31.16 23.54 6.46
N GLU A 410 32.31 24.12 6.12
CA GLU A 410 32.46 25.27 5.23
C GLU A 410 32.03 26.60 5.86
N ALA A 411 30.85 27.15 5.56
CA ALA A 411 30.44 28.47 6.05
C ALA A 411 29.28 28.37 7.03
N GLY A 412 29.58 28.38 8.32
CA GLY A 412 28.54 28.18 9.33
C GLY A 412 29.03 28.25 10.75
N ASP A 413 28.12 27.99 11.69
CA ASP A 413 28.46 27.39 12.98
C ASP A 413 27.95 25.94 12.94
N ASP A 414 28.81 25.00 12.56
CA ASP A 414 28.41 23.64 12.17
C ASP A 414 28.61 22.61 13.28
N ALA A 415 27.88 21.50 13.20
CA ALA A 415 28.00 20.34 14.08
C ALA A 415 28.43 19.12 13.28
N LEU A 416 29.72 18.76 13.34
CA LEU A 416 30.33 17.70 12.54
C LEU A 416 30.63 16.46 13.40
N SER A 417 30.19 15.29 12.96
CA SER A 417 30.52 14.01 13.59
C SER A 417 31.10 13.06 12.57
N GLY A 418 32.26 12.47 12.85
CA GLY A 418 32.80 11.39 12.02
C GLY A 418 31.97 10.11 12.12
N GLY A 419 31.39 9.82 13.29
CA GLY A 419 30.64 8.58 13.54
C GLY A 419 31.45 7.57 14.35
N ASP A 420 30.99 6.32 14.43
CA ASP A 420 31.56 5.31 15.34
C ASP A 420 32.87 4.73 14.80
N VAL A 421 33.99 5.13 15.42
CA VAL A 421 35.39 4.81 15.06
C VAL A 421 35.85 3.35 15.33
N ALA A 422 35.06 2.36 14.92
CA ALA A 422 35.33 0.94 15.23
C ALA A 422 36.55 0.34 14.49
N ASP A 423 37.03 0.95 13.40
CA ASP A 423 38.05 0.35 12.51
C ASP A 423 39.49 0.89 12.71
N GLY A 424 39.68 1.92 13.56
CA GLY A 424 40.98 2.50 13.87
C GLY A 424 41.52 3.48 12.82
N SER A 425 40.71 3.79 11.82
CA SER A 425 40.89 4.91 10.91
C SER A 425 40.26 6.18 11.53
N ALA A 426 40.65 7.36 11.06
CA ALA A 426 40.18 8.62 11.67
C ALA A 426 39.67 9.53 10.57
N ASP A 427 38.39 9.90 10.68
CA ASP A 427 37.71 10.81 9.78
C ASP A 427 38.41 12.16 9.71
N LEU A 428 38.26 12.87 8.61
CA LEU A 428 38.67 14.26 8.49
C LEU A 428 37.45 15.15 8.70
N LEU A 429 37.46 15.95 9.77
CA LEU A 429 36.42 16.93 10.04
C LEU A 429 37.04 18.32 9.93
N ASP A 430 36.58 19.13 8.99
CA ASP A 430 37.04 20.51 8.77
C ASP A 430 35.87 21.48 8.95
N GLY A 431 35.88 22.27 10.03
CA GLY A 431 34.85 23.28 10.30
C GLY A 431 34.73 24.33 9.20
N GLY A 432 35.83 24.64 8.50
CA GLY A 432 35.86 25.67 7.47
C GLY A 432 36.33 27.03 7.98
N ASP A 433 35.91 28.10 7.30
CA ASP A 433 36.44 29.46 7.48
C ASP A 433 35.38 30.36 8.14
N ASN A 434 35.23 30.37 9.47
CA ASN A 434 34.63 31.48 10.24
C ASN A 434 34.71 31.24 11.77
N ALA A 435 35.86 31.50 12.39
CA ALA A 435 35.97 31.43 13.86
C ALA A 435 35.06 32.46 14.55
N THR A 436 33.82 32.08 14.88
CA THR A 436 32.88 32.86 15.69
C THR A 436 32.99 32.44 17.17
N ALA A 437 32.38 33.20 18.08
CA ALA A 437 32.32 32.81 19.49
C ALA A 437 31.41 31.58 19.73
N THR A 438 30.65 31.16 18.72
CA THR A 438 29.71 30.03 18.73
C THR A 438 30.04 28.97 17.67
N GLY A 439 31.24 29.02 17.07
CA GLY A 439 31.70 28.27 15.89
C GLY A 439 31.63 26.74 15.96
N ASP A 440 32.38 26.09 15.08
CA ASP A 440 32.16 24.71 14.69
C ASP A 440 32.44 23.72 15.82
N ASN A 441 31.52 22.78 16.00
CA ASN A 441 31.58 21.74 17.01
C ASN A 441 31.79 20.37 16.36
N CYS A 442 33.02 19.86 16.46
CA CYS A 442 33.40 18.62 15.81
C CYS A 442 33.72 17.50 16.80
N VAL A 443 33.19 16.30 16.56
CA VAL A 443 33.42 15.12 17.42
C VAL A 443 33.80 13.89 16.60
N ALA A 444 34.58 12.98 17.21
CA ALA A 444 34.97 11.70 16.62
C ALA A 444 35.70 11.82 15.27
N GLY A 445 36.91 12.40 15.26
CA GLY A 445 37.73 12.48 14.06
C GLY A 445 39.03 13.26 14.23
N THR A 446 39.76 13.43 13.14
CA THR A 446 40.86 14.37 12.98
C THR A 446 40.29 15.75 12.69
N LEU A 447 40.39 16.65 13.67
CA LEU A 447 39.73 17.96 13.64
C LEU A 447 40.62 19.02 13.00
N VAL A 448 40.06 19.78 12.07
CA VAL A 448 40.65 20.92 11.38
C VAL A 448 39.67 22.09 11.51
N ASN A 449 40.16 23.27 11.86
CA ASN A 449 39.35 24.49 12.00
C ASN A 449 38.10 24.39 12.91
N CYS A 450 38.05 23.44 13.85
CA CYS A 450 36.94 23.32 14.79
C CYS A 450 37.19 24.11 16.08
N GLU A 451 36.25 24.98 16.48
CA GLU A 451 36.29 25.74 17.72
C GLU A 451 36.01 24.88 18.96
N TYR A 452 35.11 23.90 18.82
CA TYR A 452 34.61 23.08 19.90
C TYR A 452 34.70 21.58 19.58
N SER A 453 34.69 20.79 20.65
CA SER A 453 34.54 19.34 20.58
C SER A 453 33.73 18.88 21.79
N GLN A 454 32.42 19.09 21.69
CA GLN A 454 31.42 18.75 22.69
C GLN A 454 30.42 17.77 22.09
N PRO A 455 30.02 16.72 22.83
CA PRO A 455 28.97 15.82 22.37
C PRO A 455 27.68 16.59 22.04
N PHE A 456 27.10 16.30 20.89
CA PHE A 456 25.80 16.81 20.48
C PHE A 456 24.87 15.65 20.08
N SER A 457 23.57 15.90 20.03
CA SER A 457 22.58 14.95 19.56
C SER A 457 22.16 15.32 18.15
N VAL A 458 22.12 14.34 17.26
CA VAL A 458 21.60 14.51 15.91
C VAL A 458 20.10 14.21 15.92
N PRO A 459 19.23 15.19 15.61
CA PRO A 459 17.80 14.94 15.42
C PRO A 459 17.56 14.00 14.23
N GLY A 460 16.44 13.27 14.20
CA GLY A 460 16.01 12.50 13.01
C GLY A 460 16.68 11.14 12.78
N LEU A 461 17.97 10.94 13.10
CA LEU A 461 18.70 9.69 12.75
C LEU A 461 18.12 8.39 13.36
N LYS A 462 17.41 8.46 14.49
CA LYS A 462 16.84 7.26 15.13
C LYS A 462 15.73 6.60 14.33
N GLU A 463 15.12 7.33 13.40
CA GLU A 463 14.00 6.85 12.60
C GLU A 463 14.46 5.92 11.45
N TYR A 464 15.74 5.96 11.12
CA TYR A 464 16.36 5.21 10.01
C TYR A 464 17.10 3.94 10.48
N GLY A 465 16.98 3.56 11.76
CA GLY A 465 17.22 2.20 12.21
C GLY A 465 18.65 1.80 12.61
N GLU A 466 19.68 2.65 12.50
CA GLU A 466 21.06 2.26 12.85
C GLU A 466 21.82 3.34 13.66
N LEU A 467 22.40 2.90 14.79
CA LEU A 467 23.54 3.48 15.51
C LEU A 467 24.47 2.33 15.88
#